data_AF-A0A7J3XUU8-F1
#
_entry.id   AF-A0A7J3XUU8-F1
#
_cell.length_a   1.000
_cell.length_b   1.000
_cell.length_c   1.000
_cell.angle_alpha   90.00
_cell.angle_beta   90.00
_cell.angle_gamma   90.00
#
_symmetry.space_group_name_H-M   'P 1'
#
loop_
_entity.id
_entity.type
_entity.pdbx_description
1 polymer ?
#
loop_
_entity_poly.entity_id
_entity_poly.type
_entity_poly.pdbx_seq_one_letter_code
_entity_poly.pdbx_strand_id
1 'polypeptide(L)'
;MTSQVRKRDGRLEAFNPSKIASAILKAFSAAGEGSPEEAERLAKRVTELVGARFEGSIPSVEDVQDVVEEVLIKAGYARTAKAYILYRQKRAEVRGIKEVYGVKDDLKLSLNAVRVLERRYLLKDLSGRVVETTSQLFWRVARALAAVDELYGASRGEVARSEVEFYRMMAGLEFLPNSPTLMNAGTSIGQLSACFVLPVEDSIEGIFNSLKLMAIIHKSGGGCVSHDAFIYTTMCGPTPIGEFVERFIPDELKPLEETVSVDVSELGLKALAYDPAARATTFSRVLRVWRYVVPAERAIRIKLDGGLEVTVSEWHPFLVVEGGGVSLRRADEVEPGSYVLLPSTPTPWPFKERPVVDGVEVTPALAWALGYILGRGSVGRRHVSVFGRDEGRLRRLKEVLEGCFKAEAGLVKGGGRRPGWTLRTLDGRVVGFMNKLLRPEGAWRVPSVIFKAPLAVVLGFLSGVVEAGARRGGARLRLPAAKRQALEHLSLLLSAVGVRFRVAAYEGSLTVDPSTLKDALGGGEGPMALRAARVESTERLSGGKLKMYDLTVEGSETYAAGRWGFTIVHNTGFSFSRLRPRGDVVASTMGVASGPVSFMRIFDVATEVIKQG
;
A
#
# COMPACT_ATOMS: atom_id res chain seq x y z
N MET A 1 -45.89 2.72 -41.09
CA MET A 1 -44.44 2.62 -40.81
C MET A 1 -44.22 2.74 -39.31
N THR A 2 -43.51 1.78 -38.72
CA THR A 2 -43.17 1.81 -37.29
C THR A 2 -42.13 2.89 -37.02
N SER A 3 -42.51 3.95 -36.30
CA SER A 3 -41.62 5.09 -36.03
C SER A 3 -40.74 4.89 -34.78
N GLN A 4 -41.11 3.98 -33.87
CA GLN A 4 -40.48 3.80 -32.57
C GLN A 4 -40.37 2.33 -32.16
N VAL A 5 -39.41 2.02 -31.29
CA VAL A 5 -39.21 0.72 -30.65
C VAL A 5 -39.10 0.91 -29.13
N ARG A 6 -39.76 0.03 -28.38
CA ARG A 6 -39.67 0.00 -26.91
C ARG A 6 -38.45 -0.80 -26.47
N LYS A 7 -37.53 -0.13 -25.79
CA LYS A 7 -36.32 -0.70 -25.20
C LYS A 7 -36.66 -1.51 -23.95
N ARG A 8 -35.73 -2.39 -23.55
CA ARG A 8 -35.88 -3.30 -22.40
C ARG A 8 -35.97 -2.58 -21.05
N ASP A 9 -35.52 -1.32 -20.99
CA ASP A 9 -35.65 -0.41 -19.83
C ASP A 9 -36.94 0.43 -19.86
N GLY A 10 -37.84 0.17 -20.83
CA GLY A 10 -39.09 0.90 -21.03
C GLY A 10 -38.98 2.15 -21.90
N ARG A 11 -37.76 2.60 -22.26
CA ARG A 11 -37.55 3.82 -23.07
C ARG A 11 -38.05 3.62 -24.51
N LEU A 12 -38.60 4.67 -25.11
CA LEU A 12 -38.92 4.69 -26.55
C LEU A 12 -37.74 5.23 -27.34
N GLU A 13 -37.33 4.54 -28.40
CA GLU A 13 -36.25 4.94 -29.31
C GLU A 13 -36.73 4.94 -30.76
N ALA A 14 -36.25 5.86 -31.59
CA ALA A 14 -36.59 5.87 -33.02
C ALA A 14 -36.19 4.56 -33.70
N PHE A 15 -37.07 4.03 -34.55
CA PHE A 15 -36.81 2.81 -35.30
C PHE A 15 -35.69 3.05 -36.33
N ASN A 16 -34.59 2.29 -36.24
CA ASN A 16 -33.41 2.46 -37.10
C ASN A 16 -33.07 1.14 -37.82
N PRO A 17 -33.40 1.00 -39.11
CA PRO A 17 -33.14 -0.19 -39.92
C PRO A 17 -31.65 -0.58 -40.01
N SER A 18 -30.73 0.38 -39.96
CA SER A 18 -29.29 0.12 -40.05
C SER A 18 -28.78 -0.71 -38.86
N LYS A 19 -29.44 -0.61 -37.69
CA LYS A 19 -29.09 -1.46 -36.53
C LYS A 19 -29.43 -2.93 -36.76
N ILE A 20 -30.49 -3.19 -37.53
CA ILE A 20 -30.91 -4.55 -37.91
C ILE A 20 -29.90 -5.13 -38.90
N ALA A 21 -29.53 -4.35 -39.93
CA ALA A 21 -28.51 -4.74 -40.91
C ALA A 21 -27.16 -5.07 -40.24
N SER A 22 -26.69 -4.23 -39.32
CA SER A 22 -25.46 -4.49 -38.57
C SER A 22 -25.52 -5.75 -37.70
N ALA A 23 -26.68 -6.04 -37.10
CA ALA A 23 -26.87 -7.24 -36.30
C ALA A 23 -26.86 -8.52 -37.15
N ILE A 24 -27.52 -8.48 -38.32
CA ILE A 24 -27.51 -9.58 -39.30
C ILE A 24 -26.09 -9.79 -39.83
N LEU A 25 -25.38 -8.71 -40.20
CA LEU A 25 -24.01 -8.79 -40.71
C LEU A 25 -23.05 -9.44 -39.71
N LYS A 26 -23.17 -9.12 -38.42
CA LYS A 26 -22.36 -9.77 -37.37
C LYS A 26 -22.64 -11.27 -37.26
N ALA A 27 -23.91 -11.68 -37.41
CA ALA A 27 -24.27 -13.09 -37.42
C ALA A 27 -23.74 -13.80 -38.68
N PHE A 28 -23.77 -13.14 -39.82
CA PHE A 28 -23.16 -13.59 -41.07
C PHE A 28 -21.66 -13.83 -40.93
N SER A 29 -20.92 -12.84 -40.41
CA SER A 29 -19.49 -12.98 -40.15
C SER A 29 -19.17 -14.13 -39.17
N ALA A 30 -20.01 -14.34 -38.15
CA ALA A 30 -19.83 -15.43 -37.20
C ALA A 30 -20.15 -16.82 -37.78
N ALA A 31 -21.07 -16.91 -38.75
CA ALA A 31 -21.43 -18.15 -39.43
C ALA A 31 -20.57 -18.44 -40.67
N GLY A 32 -19.78 -17.47 -41.14
CA GLY A 32 -19.03 -17.57 -42.39
C GLY A 32 -19.94 -17.58 -43.63
N GLU A 33 -21.09 -16.90 -43.57
CA GLU A 33 -22.11 -16.84 -44.62
C GLU A 33 -22.48 -15.39 -44.95
N GLY A 34 -23.08 -15.17 -46.13
CA GLY A 34 -23.73 -13.91 -46.51
C GLY A 34 -22.79 -12.75 -46.84
N SER A 35 -23.35 -11.68 -47.41
CA SER A 35 -22.64 -10.44 -47.71
C SER A 35 -23.30 -9.21 -47.03
N PRO A 36 -22.61 -8.05 -46.96
CA PRO A 36 -23.20 -6.80 -46.50
C PRO A 36 -24.49 -6.42 -47.25
N GLU A 37 -24.52 -6.61 -48.56
CA GLU A 37 -25.69 -6.31 -49.42
C GLU A 37 -26.87 -7.23 -49.07
N GLU A 38 -26.59 -8.51 -48.78
CA GLU A 38 -27.62 -9.46 -48.34
C GLU A 38 -28.15 -9.12 -46.95
N ALA A 39 -27.29 -8.66 -46.05
CA ALA A 39 -27.68 -8.22 -44.72
C ALA A 39 -28.63 -7.00 -44.78
N GLU A 40 -28.35 -6.04 -45.66
CA GLU A 40 -29.24 -4.91 -45.91
C GLU A 40 -30.58 -5.34 -46.51
N ARG A 41 -30.55 -6.24 -47.49
CA ARG A 41 -31.78 -6.80 -48.11
C ARG A 41 -32.66 -7.51 -47.08
N LEU A 42 -32.07 -8.33 -46.21
CA LEU A 42 -32.80 -9.01 -45.15
C LEU A 42 -33.30 -8.01 -44.09
N ALA A 43 -32.52 -6.99 -43.74
CA ALA A 43 -32.95 -5.95 -42.81
C ALA A 43 -34.15 -5.13 -43.33
N LYS A 44 -34.21 -4.84 -44.64
CA LYS A 44 -35.38 -4.24 -45.27
C LYS A 44 -36.61 -5.13 -45.11
N ARG A 45 -36.47 -6.44 -45.36
CA ARG A 45 -37.56 -7.41 -45.22
C ARG A 45 -38.03 -7.56 -43.77
N VAL A 46 -37.11 -7.54 -42.80
CA VAL A 46 -37.45 -7.47 -41.37
C VAL A 46 -38.23 -6.20 -41.06
N THR A 47 -37.81 -5.05 -41.59
CA THR A 47 -38.47 -3.76 -41.36
C THR A 47 -39.91 -3.75 -41.91
N GLU A 48 -40.12 -4.32 -43.10
CA GLU A 48 -41.45 -4.51 -43.70
C GLU A 48 -42.35 -5.41 -42.82
N LEU A 49 -41.82 -6.56 -42.39
CA LEU A 49 -42.54 -7.51 -41.54
C LEU A 49 -42.88 -6.95 -40.16
N VAL A 50 -41.95 -6.24 -39.52
CA VAL A 50 -42.20 -5.54 -38.25
C VAL A 50 -43.27 -4.45 -38.46
N GLY A 51 -43.20 -3.71 -39.57
CA GLY A 51 -44.17 -2.70 -39.93
C GLY A 51 -45.59 -3.23 -40.08
N ALA A 52 -45.75 -4.37 -40.75
CA ALA A 52 -47.03 -5.02 -40.96
C ALA A 52 -47.57 -5.69 -39.68
N ARG A 53 -46.71 -6.36 -38.91
CA ARG A 53 -47.12 -7.16 -37.74
C ARG A 53 -47.48 -6.31 -36.52
N PHE A 54 -46.91 -5.12 -36.42
CA PHE A 54 -47.12 -4.20 -35.28
C PHE A 54 -47.78 -2.90 -35.71
N GLU A 55 -48.62 -2.94 -36.74
CA GLU A 55 -49.40 -1.77 -37.16
C GLU A 55 -50.31 -1.29 -36.01
N GLY A 56 -50.21 -0.01 -35.65
CA GLY A 56 -50.95 0.56 -34.51
C GLY A 56 -50.38 0.26 -33.13
N SER A 57 -49.25 -0.46 -33.01
CA SER A 57 -48.57 -0.74 -31.73
C SER A 57 -47.07 -0.48 -31.79
N ILE A 58 -46.42 -0.30 -30.64
CA ILE A 58 -44.97 -0.09 -30.57
C ILE A 58 -44.31 -1.43 -30.24
N PRO A 59 -43.54 -2.04 -31.17
CA PRO A 59 -42.86 -3.30 -30.90
C PRO A 59 -41.75 -3.14 -29.87
N SER A 60 -41.53 -4.18 -29.08
CA SER A 60 -40.38 -4.28 -28.18
C SER A 60 -39.12 -4.69 -28.95
N VAL A 61 -37.95 -4.57 -28.29
CA VAL A 61 -36.70 -5.09 -28.86
C VAL A 61 -36.75 -6.60 -29.06
N GLU A 62 -37.47 -7.36 -28.23
CA GLU A 62 -37.59 -8.81 -28.40
C GLU A 62 -38.43 -9.14 -29.64
N ASP A 63 -39.55 -8.43 -29.84
CA ASP A 63 -40.41 -8.60 -31.01
C ASP A 63 -39.64 -8.42 -32.33
N VAL A 64 -38.79 -7.39 -32.39
CA VAL A 64 -37.94 -7.16 -33.57
C VAL A 64 -36.90 -8.27 -33.73
N GLN A 65 -36.34 -8.79 -32.64
CA GLN A 65 -35.37 -9.89 -32.70
C GLN A 65 -36.00 -11.20 -33.17
N ASP A 66 -37.23 -11.48 -32.76
CA ASP A 66 -37.97 -12.66 -33.18
C ASP A 66 -38.29 -12.61 -34.68
N VAL A 67 -38.61 -11.41 -35.22
CA VAL A 67 -38.79 -11.24 -36.68
C VAL A 67 -37.47 -11.40 -37.44
N VAL A 68 -36.33 -10.96 -36.88
CA VAL A 68 -35.01 -11.19 -37.51
C VAL A 68 -34.72 -12.69 -37.62
N GLU A 69 -34.98 -13.45 -36.56
CA GLU A 69 -34.83 -14.90 -36.54
C GLU A 69 -35.72 -15.57 -37.60
N GLU A 70 -37.00 -15.20 -37.64
CA GLU A 70 -37.97 -15.71 -38.62
C GLU A 70 -37.51 -15.46 -40.06
N VAL A 71 -37.02 -14.25 -40.36
CA VAL A 71 -36.54 -13.87 -41.69
C VAL A 71 -35.28 -14.64 -42.08
N LEU A 72 -34.33 -14.81 -41.17
CA LEU A 72 -33.09 -15.57 -41.44
C LEU A 72 -33.41 -17.05 -41.74
N ILE A 73 -34.32 -17.66 -40.99
CA ILE A 73 -34.74 -19.04 -41.21
C ILE A 73 -35.48 -19.18 -42.55
N LYS A 74 -36.46 -18.32 -42.83
CA LYS A 74 -37.25 -18.36 -44.08
C LYS A 74 -36.42 -18.08 -45.33
N ALA A 75 -35.34 -17.32 -45.20
CA ALA A 75 -34.40 -17.05 -46.29
C ALA A 75 -33.35 -18.16 -46.49
N GLY A 76 -33.40 -19.25 -45.72
CA GLY A 76 -32.50 -20.40 -45.85
C GLY A 76 -31.17 -20.28 -45.09
N TYR A 77 -30.97 -19.21 -44.32
CA TYR A 77 -29.73 -18.99 -43.56
C TYR A 77 -29.80 -19.60 -42.16
N ALA A 78 -30.02 -20.92 -42.08
CA ALA A 78 -30.19 -21.63 -40.80
C ALA A 78 -28.95 -21.56 -39.88
N ARG A 79 -27.73 -21.59 -40.44
CA ARG A 79 -26.48 -21.44 -39.66
C ARG A 79 -26.34 -20.04 -39.09
N THR A 80 -26.62 -19.01 -39.88
CA THR A 80 -26.67 -17.63 -39.43
C THR A 80 -27.75 -17.38 -38.39
N ALA A 81 -28.96 -17.92 -38.57
CA ALA A 81 -30.04 -17.83 -37.58
C ALA A 81 -29.59 -18.43 -36.23
N LYS A 82 -28.98 -19.62 -36.24
CA LYS A 82 -28.42 -20.25 -35.04
C LYS A 82 -27.35 -19.39 -34.37
N ALA A 83 -26.43 -18.81 -35.14
CA ALA A 83 -25.40 -17.90 -34.61
C ALA A 83 -26.01 -16.64 -33.98
N TYR A 84 -27.05 -16.07 -34.59
CA TYR A 84 -27.80 -14.93 -34.07
C TYR A 84 -28.51 -15.26 -32.75
N ILE A 85 -29.22 -16.39 -32.67
CA ILE A 85 -29.93 -16.87 -31.48
C ILE A 85 -28.96 -17.11 -30.31
N LEU A 86 -27.86 -17.83 -30.55
CA LEU A 86 -26.84 -18.10 -29.53
C LEU A 86 -26.18 -16.82 -29.02
N TYR A 87 -25.92 -15.85 -29.91
CA TYR A 87 -25.39 -14.54 -29.52
C TYR A 87 -26.38 -13.76 -28.65
N ARG A 88 -27.68 -13.76 -29.01
CA ARG A 88 -28.76 -13.16 -28.21
C ARG A 88 -28.83 -13.79 -26.82
N GLN A 89 -28.80 -15.12 -26.73
CA GLN A 89 -28.85 -15.89 -25.47
C GLN A 89 -27.65 -15.58 -24.59
N LYS A 90 -26.43 -15.66 -25.13
CA LYS A 90 -25.19 -15.33 -24.40
C LYS A 90 -25.19 -13.89 -23.87
N ARG A 91 -25.74 -12.94 -24.65
CA ARG A 91 -25.89 -11.55 -24.20
C ARG A 91 -27.00 -11.39 -23.16
N ALA A 92 -28.05 -12.23 -23.17
CA ALA A 92 -29.08 -12.26 -22.14
C ALA A 92 -28.51 -12.81 -20.82
N GLU A 93 -27.73 -13.88 -20.85
CA GLU A 93 -27.04 -14.42 -19.68
C GLU A 93 -26.07 -13.40 -19.06
N VAL A 94 -25.22 -12.76 -19.87
CA VAL A 94 -24.31 -11.71 -19.37
C VAL A 94 -25.07 -10.53 -18.74
N ARG A 95 -26.28 -10.21 -19.23
CA ARG A 95 -27.13 -9.18 -18.61
C ARG A 95 -27.71 -9.67 -17.29
N GLY A 96 -28.27 -10.87 -17.23
CA GLY A 96 -28.79 -11.46 -16.00
C GLY A 96 -27.73 -11.54 -14.90
N ILE A 97 -26.50 -11.93 -15.25
CA ILE A 97 -25.37 -11.96 -14.29
C ILE A 97 -25.01 -10.53 -13.81
N LYS A 98 -25.12 -9.51 -14.67
CA LYS A 98 -24.87 -8.11 -14.26
C LYS A 98 -25.96 -7.55 -13.35
N GLU A 99 -27.21 -7.92 -13.58
CA GLU A 99 -28.34 -7.57 -12.72
C GLU A 99 -28.21 -8.19 -11.31
N VAL A 100 -27.66 -9.40 -11.21
CA VAL A 100 -27.34 -10.04 -9.91
C VAL A 100 -26.35 -9.19 -9.09
N TYR A 101 -25.42 -8.48 -9.75
CA TYR A 101 -24.50 -7.57 -9.06
C TYR A 101 -25.14 -6.23 -8.64
N GLY A 102 -26.42 -6.01 -8.94
CA GLY A 102 -27.12 -4.75 -8.62
C GLY A 102 -26.58 -3.55 -9.40
N VAL A 103 -25.79 -3.76 -10.46
CA VAL A 103 -25.18 -2.68 -11.24
C VAL A 103 -25.96 -2.43 -12.52
N LYS A 104 -26.38 -1.19 -12.72
CA LYS A 104 -26.92 -0.70 -13.99
C LYS A 104 -25.76 -0.31 -14.93
N ASP A 105 -25.36 -1.23 -15.80
CA ASP A 105 -24.33 -1.02 -16.83
C ASP A 105 -24.95 -0.46 -18.13
N ASP A 106 -24.90 0.87 -18.26
CA ASP A 106 -25.39 1.62 -19.43
C ASP A 106 -24.31 1.84 -20.51
N LEU A 107 -23.05 1.52 -20.22
CA LEU A 107 -21.91 1.60 -21.16
C LEU A 107 -21.62 0.27 -21.89
N LYS A 108 -22.31 -0.82 -21.50
CA LYS A 108 -22.18 -2.17 -22.08
C LYS A 108 -20.77 -2.75 -21.92
N LEU A 109 -20.12 -2.49 -20.79
CA LEU A 109 -18.76 -2.94 -20.47
C LEU A 109 -18.65 -4.47 -20.39
N SER A 110 -17.45 -5.02 -20.22
CA SER A 110 -17.28 -6.47 -19.99
C SER A 110 -17.82 -6.88 -18.60
N LEU A 111 -18.12 -8.16 -18.40
CA LEU A 111 -18.58 -8.67 -17.09
C LEU A 111 -17.53 -8.42 -15.99
N ASN A 112 -16.26 -8.63 -16.31
CA ASN A 112 -15.15 -8.39 -15.39
C ASN A 112 -15.02 -6.91 -15.05
N ALA A 113 -15.16 -6.02 -16.02
CA ALA A 113 -15.15 -4.58 -15.77
C ALA A 113 -16.29 -4.18 -14.82
N VAL A 114 -17.51 -4.63 -15.07
CA VAL A 114 -18.67 -4.36 -14.19
C VAL A 114 -18.43 -4.89 -12.77
N ARG A 115 -17.90 -6.11 -12.63
CA ARG A 115 -17.57 -6.70 -11.32
C ARG A 115 -16.49 -5.90 -10.56
N VAL A 116 -15.49 -5.39 -11.28
CA VAL A 116 -14.44 -4.55 -10.71
C VAL A 116 -14.98 -3.19 -10.28
N LEU A 117 -15.83 -2.58 -11.11
CA LEU A 117 -16.51 -1.31 -10.82
C LEU A 117 -17.43 -1.42 -9.61
N GLU A 118 -18.26 -2.46 -9.54
CA GLU A 118 -19.13 -2.77 -8.39
C GLU A 118 -18.36 -2.84 -7.09
N ARG A 119 -17.27 -3.62 -7.07
CA ARG A 119 -16.53 -3.88 -5.84
C ARG A 119 -15.78 -2.67 -5.33
N ARG A 120 -15.29 -1.79 -6.21
CA ARG A 120 -14.23 -0.82 -5.87
C ARG A 120 -14.53 0.64 -6.19
N TYR A 121 -15.38 0.94 -7.17
CA TYR A 121 -15.43 2.30 -7.74
C TYR A 121 -16.82 2.94 -7.74
N LEU A 122 -17.88 2.15 -7.93
CA LEU A 122 -19.25 2.67 -7.92
C LEU A 122 -19.65 3.10 -6.50
N LEU A 123 -20.25 4.28 -6.38
CA LEU A 123 -20.75 4.75 -5.09
C LEU A 123 -21.83 3.81 -4.53
N LYS A 124 -21.78 3.64 -3.21
CA LYS A 124 -22.70 2.81 -2.44
C LYS A 124 -23.40 3.64 -1.37
N ASP A 125 -24.65 3.30 -1.07
CA ASP A 125 -25.36 3.86 0.07
C ASP A 125 -24.83 3.29 1.40
N LEU A 126 -25.36 3.79 2.53
CA LEU A 126 -25.00 3.32 3.87
C LEU A 126 -25.29 1.83 4.12
N SER A 127 -26.14 1.22 3.29
CA SER A 127 -26.45 -0.22 3.33
C SER A 127 -25.57 -1.06 2.40
N GLY A 128 -24.60 -0.44 1.72
CA GLY A 128 -23.67 -1.11 0.80
C GLY A 128 -24.25 -1.40 -0.59
N ARG A 129 -25.42 -0.85 -0.94
CA ARG A 129 -26.02 -1.04 -2.26
C ARG A 129 -25.47 -0.02 -3.24
N VAL A 130 -25.17 -0.46 -4.46
CA VAL A 130 -24.69 0.42 -5.53
C VAL A 130 -25.80 1.41 -5.93
N VAL A 131 -25.50 2.70 -5.87
CA VAL A 131 -26.42 3.80 -6.23
C VAL A 131 -25.98 4.57 -7.48
N GLU A 132 -24.89 4.15 -8.09
CA GLU A 132 -24.27 4.81 -9.24
C GLU A 132 -24.20 3.87 -10.46
N THR A 133 -24.57 4.36 -11.64
CA THR A 133 -24.39 3.63 -12.92
C THR A 133 -22.98 3.79 -13.46
N THR A 134 -22.59 2.93 -14.42
CA THR A 134 -21.28 3.03 -15.09
C THR A 134 -21.05 4.39 -15.76
N SER A 135 -22.08 4.98 -16.39
CA SER A 135 -21.97 6.32 -16.96
C SER A 135 -21.94 7.41 -15.90
N GLN A 136 -22.70 7.26 -14.80
CA GLN A 136 -22.71 8.24 -13.71
C GLN A 136 -21.34 8.36 -13.04
N LEU A 137 -20.63 7.24 -12.85
CA LEU A 137 -19.23 7.23 -12.41
C LEU A 137 -18.35 8.13 -13.30
N PHE A 138 -18.41 7.94 -14.61
CA PHE A 138 -17.58 8.72 -15.54
C PHE A 138 -18.01 10.19 -15.61
N TRP A 139 -19.31 10.50 -15.50
CA TRP A 139 -19.78 11.88 -15.39
C TRP A 139 -19.30 12.56 -14.11
N ARG A 140 -19.37 11.86 -12.96
CA ARG A 140 -18.87 12.37 -11.68
C ARG A 140 -17.38 12.70 -11.78
N VAL A 141 -16.58 11.77 -12.31
CA VAL A 141 -15.14 11.97 -12.50
C VAL A 141 -14.87 13.13 -13.46
N ALA A 142 -15.54 13.16 -14.62
CA ALA A 142 -15.36 14.19 -15.64
C ALA A 142 -15.70 15.59 -15.10
N ARG A 143 -16.81 15.72 -14.36
CA ARG A 143 -17.23 16.98 -13.73
C ARG A 143 -16.21 17.47 -12.71
N ALA A 144 -15.76 16.57 -11.84
CA ALA A 144 -14.79 16.90 -10.81
C ALA A 144 -13.45 17.37 -11.40
N LEU A 145 -13.02 16.78 -12.52
CA LEU A 145 -11.79 17.18 -13.22
C LEU A 145 -11.97 18.51 -13.98
N ALA A 146 -13.08 18.70 -14.68
CA ALA A 146 -13.33 19.91 -15.46
C ALA A 146 -13.55 21.16 -14.60
N ALA A 147 -14.15 21.01 -13.41
CA ALA A 147 -14.44 22.14 -12.52
C ALA A 147 -13.17 22.90 -12.07
N VAL A 148 -12.00 22.25 -12.13
CA VAL A 148 -10.71 22.88 -11.78
C VAL A 148 -10.35 24.01 -12.76
N ASP A 149 -10.81 23.95 -14.00
CA ASP A 149 -10.52 24.96 -15.02
C ASP A 149 -11.05 26.36 -14.62
N GLU A 150 -12.10 26.44 -13.78
CA GLU A 150 -12.61 27.70 -13.23
C GLU A 150 -11.56 28.44 -12.39
N LEU A 151 -10.69 27.70 -11.68
CA LEU A 151 -9.62 28.29 -10.87
C LEU A 151 -8.54 28.97 -11.73
N TYR A 152 -8.51 28.66 -13.03
CA TYR A 152 -7.57 29.21 -14.00
C TYR A 152 -8.24 30.19 -14.97
N GLY A 153 -9.43 30.69 -14.61
CA GLY A 153 -10.13 31.73 -15.36
C GLY A 153 -10.93 31.23 -16.57
N ALA A 154 -11.11 29.91 -16.72
CA ALA A 154 -11.97 29.38 -17.76
C ALA A 154 -13.43 29.79 -17.54
N SER A 155 -14.11 30.14 -18.63
CA SER A 155 -15.54 30.42 -18.60
C SER A 155 -16.34 29.14 -18.33
N ARG A 156 -17.57 29.29 -17.82
CA ARG A 156 -18.49 28.15 -17.62
C ARG A 156 -18.72 27.33 -18.91
N GLY A 157 -18.65 27.97 -20.07
CA GLY A 157 -18.78 27.30 -21.37
C GLY A 157 -17.54 26.49 -21.77
N GLU A 158 -16.35 26.83 -21.27
CA GLU A 158 -15.13 26.05 -21.45
C GLU A 158 -15.10 24.84 -20.53
N VAL A 159 -15.44 25.03 -19.26
CA VAL A 159 -15.57 23.97 -18.26
C VAL A 159 -16.56 22.89 -18.74
N ALA A 160 -17.73 23.31 -19.24
CA ALA A 160 -18.73 22.38 -19.77
C ALA A 160 -18.23 21.60 -21.00
N ARG A 161 -17.36 22.21 -21.82
CA ARG A 161 -16.74 21.52 -22.97
C ARG A 161 -15.73 20.48 -22.48
N SER A 162 -14.86 20.83 -21.53
CA SER A 162 -13.91 19.91 -20.90
C SER A 162 -14.61 18.72 -20.23
N GLU A 163 -15.72 18.97 -19.50
CA GLU A 163 -16.51 17.91 -18.85
C GLU A 163 -17.02 16.89 -19.88
N VAL A 164 -17.60 17.35 -20.99
CA VAL A 164 -18.11 16.48 -22.06
C VAL A 164 -16.98 15.71 -22.74
N GLU A 165 -15.83 16.36 -22.97
CA GLU A 165 -14.65 15.73 -23.59
C GLU A 165 -14.10 14.59 -22.71
N PHE A 166 -13.88 14.85 -21.41
CA PHE A 166 -13.42 13.83 -20.48
C PHE A 166 -14.38 12.65 -20.37
N TYR A 167 -15.69 12.92 -20.30
CA TYR A 167 -16.68 11.85 -20.30
C TYR A 167 -16.61 10.99 -21.56
N ARG A 168 -16.52 11.60 -22.75
CA ARG A 168 -16.45 10.88 -24.03
C ARG A 168 -15.22 9.98 -24.10
N MET A 169 -14.06 10.49 -23.69
CA MET A 169 -12.82 9.72 -23.67
C MET A 169 -12.93 8.50 -22.75
N MET A 170 -13.49 8.65 -21.54
CA MET A 170 -13.68 7.54 -20.61
C MET A 170 -14.73 6.54 -21.08
N ALA A 171 -15.88 7.03 -21.58
CA ALA A 171 -16.95 6.18 -22.09
C ALA A 171 -16.54 5.40 -23.36
N GLY A 172 -15.68 6.00 -24.19
CA GLY A 172 -15.06 5.36 -25.36
C GLY A 172 -13.91 4.41 -25.01
N LEU A 173 -13.47 4.38 -23.74
CA LEU A 173 -12.28 3.68 -23.26
C LEU A 173 -10.99 4.11 -23.98
N GLU A 174 -10.96 5.34 -24.50
CA GLU A 174 -9.77 5.97 -25.08
C GLU A 174 -8.80 6.43 -23.99
N PHE A 175 -9.30 6.66 -22.77
CA PHE A 175 -8.53 7.05 -21.60
C PHE A 175 -9.29 6.65 -20.33
N LEU A 176 -8.59 6.12 -19.32
CA LEU A 176 -9.12 5.91 -17.97
C LEU A 176 -8.12 6.50 -16.96
N PRO A 177 -8.57 7.34 -16.01
CA PRO A 177 -7.66 7.88 -15.01
C PRO A 177 -7.30 6.82 -13.97
N ASN A 178 -6.30 7.11 -13.13
CA ASN A 178 -5.82 6.18 -12.11
C ASN A 178 -6.94 5.77 -11.13
N SER A 179 -6.72 4.65 -10.41
CA SER A 179 -7.72 4.12 -9.47
C SER A 179 -8.18 5.14 -8.41
N PRO A 180 -7.30 5.94 -7.79
CA PRO A 180 -7.70 6.99 -6.85
C PRO A 180 -8.60 8.06 -7.47
N THR A 181 -8.33 8.50 -8.72
CA THR A 181 -9.21 9.44 -9.43
C THR A 181 -10.58 8.82 -9.65
N LEU A 182 -10.67 7.60 -10.19
CA LEU A 182 -11.95 6.92 -10.41
C LEU A 182 -12.75 6.74 -9.11
N MET A 183 -12.07 6.42 -8.01
CA MET A 183 -12.70 6.15 -6.72
C MET A 183 -13.15 7.44 -6.02
N ASN A 184 -12.33 8.50 -6.04
CA ASN A 184 -12.50 9.63 -5.12
C ASN A 184 -12.95 10.93 -5.79
N ALA A 185 -12.86 11.06 -7.12
CA ALA A 185 -13.25 12.31 -7.80
C ALA A 185 -14.73 12.64 -7.57
N GLY A 186 -15.03 13.89 -7.18
CA GLY A 186 -16.40 14.32 -6.88
C GLY A 186 -17.00 13.71 -5.62
N THR A 187 -16.18 13.14 -4.73
CA THR A 187 -16.57 12.68 -3.38
C THR A 187 -15.99 13.61 -2.31
N SER A 188 -16.42 13.46 -1.06
CA SER A 188 -15.87 14.21 0.08
C SER A 188 -14.40 13.90 0.39
N ILE A 189 -13.86 12.78 -0.10
CA ILE A 189 -12.46 12.37 0.10
C ILE A 189 -11.52 13.17 -0.80
N GLY A 190 -11.92 13.45 -2.05
CA GLY A 190 -11.19 14.33 -2.98
C GLY A 190 -9.77 13.90 -3.39
N GLN A 191 -9.28 12.74 -2.93
CA GLN A 191 -7.90 12.29 -3.17
C GLN A 191 -7.75 11.63 -4.54
N LEU A 192 -7.39 12.42 -5.56
CA LEU A 192 -7.36 12.00 -6.97
C LEU A 192 -6.12 11.19 -7.36
N SER A 193 -5.14 11.01 -6.47
CA SER A 193 -3.89 10.30 -6.83
C SER A 193 -3.25 9.68 -5.59
N ALA A 194 -2.58 8.54 -5.79
CA ALA A 194 -1.94 7.75 -4.73
C ALA A 194 -0.42 7.60 -4.93
N CYS A 195 0.17 8.30 -5.89
CA CYS A 195 1.61 8.25 -6.16
C CYS A 195 2.11 9.67 -6.48
N PHE A 196 2.89 10.28 -5.58
CA PHE A 196 3.67 11.52 -5.81
C PHE A 196 4.99 11.43 -4.99
N VAL A 197 6.15 12.02 -5.31
CA VAL A 197 6.45 13.25 -6.07
C VAL A 197 7.78 13.13 -6.84
N LEU A 198 7.79 13.41 -8.15
CA LEU A 198 8.86 14.16 -8.84
C LEU A 198 8.23 15.48 -9.32
N PRO A 199 8.81 16.66 -9.05
CA PRO A 199 8.29 17.91 -9.58
C PRO A 199 8.66 18.05 -11.06
N VAL A 200 7.65 18.18 -11.93
CA VAL A 200 7.88 18.51 -13.35
C VAL A 200 7.96 20.03 -13.47
N GLU A 201 9.16 20.57 -13.72
CA GLU A 201 9.38 22.01 -13.90
C GLU A 201 8.76 22.53 -15.20
N ASP A 202 8.35 23.80 -15.22
CA ASP A 202 7.67 24.43 -16.36
C ASP A 202 8.65 24.93 -17.45
N SER A 203 9.48 24.03 -17.95
CA SER A 203 10.40 24.23 -19.06
C SER A 203 10.54 22.94 -19.87
N ILE A 204 10.84 23.01 -21.16
CA ILE A 204 11.04 21.78 -21.97
C ILE A 204 12.19 20.95 -21.40
N GLU A 205 13.28 21.60 -20.99
CA GLU A 205 14.43 20.97 -20.35
C GLU A 205 14.03 20.29 -19.03
N GLY A 206 13.25 20.96 -18.18
CA GLY A 206 12.78 20.44 -16.90
C GLY A 206 11.77 19.30 -17.04
N ILE A 207 10.87 19.39 -18.03
CA ILE A 207 9.90 18.35 -18.38
C ILE A 207 10.60 17.09 -18.86
N PHE A 208 11.51 17.22 -19.83
CA PHE A 208 12.23 16.08 -20.39
C PHE A 208 13.29 15.54 -19.43
N ASN A 209 13.85 16.37 -18.55
CA ASN A 209 14.67 15.88 -17.44
C ASN A 209 13.84 15.06 -16.44
N SER A 210 12.61 15.49 -16.12
CA SER A 210 11.69 14.73 -15.28
C SER A 210 11.25 13.42 -15.95
N LEU A 211 11.03 13.43 -17.27
CA LEU A 211 10.74 12.24 -18.07
C LEU A 211 11.95 11.30 -18.15
N LYS A 212 13.17 11.83 -18.28
CA LYS A 212 14.42 11.07 -18.23
C LYS A 212 14.63 10.45 -16.85
N LEU A 213 14.41 11.22 -15.77
CA LEU A 213 14.50 10.74 -14.40
C LEU A 213 13.42 9.69 -14.14
N MET A 214 12.19 9.89 -14.60
CA MET A 214 11.11 8.89 -14.61
C MET A 214 11.55 7.62 -15.35
N ALA A 215 12.12 7.75 -16.54
CA ALA A 215 12.55 6.62 -17.34
C ALA A 215 13.68 5.84 -16.66
N ILE A 216 14.61 6.56 -16.03
CA ILE A 216 15.68 5.98 -15.21
C ILE A 216 15.10 5.32 -13.96
N ILE A 217 14.20 5.98 -13.23
CA ILE A 217 13.54 5.48 -12.01
C ILE A 217 12.61 4.31 -12.33
N HIS A 218 11.94 4.26 -13.48
CA HIS A 218 11.14 3.11 -13.87
C HIS A 218 12.01 1.97 -14.41
N LYS A 219 13.12 2.28 -15.09
CA LYS A 219 14.17 1.31 -15.45
C LYS A 219 14.90 0.78 -14.21
N SER A 220 15.03 1.59 -13.16
CA SER A 220 15.75 1.31 -11.92
C SER A 220 14.84 1.12 -10.71
N GLY A 221 13.53 0.92 -10.93
CA GLY A 221 12.42 0.97 -9.96
C GLY A 221 12.45 2.10 -8.91
N GLY A 222 11.42 2.13 -8.06
CA GLY A 222 11.02 3.29 -7.24
C GLY A 222 12.03 3.81 -6.20
N GLY A 223 11.55 4.49 -5.17
CA GLY A 223 12.39 4.90 -4.06
C GLY A 223 12.96 3.65 -3.41
N CYS A 224 14.27 3.56 -3.20
CA CYS A 224 14.87 2.38 -2.59
C CYS A 224 15.64 2.73 -1.31
N VAL A 225 15.79 1.76 -0.42
CA VAL A 225 16.53 1.89 0.85
C VAL A 225 17.78 1.01 0.84
N SER A 226 18.77 1.32 1.67
CA SER A 226 20.03 0.59 1.73
C SER A 226 19.85 -0.86 2.21
N HIS A 227 20.78 -1.73 1.84
CA HIS A 227 20.83 -3.14 2.28
C HIS A 227 20.58 -3.34 3.78
N ASP A 228 21.20 -2.49 4.61
CA ASP A 228 21.21 -2.57 6.07
C ASP A 228 20.00 -1.91 6.75
N ALA A 229 19.11 -1.28 5.98
CA ALA A 229 17.86 -0.75 6.52
C ALA A 229 16.98 -1.91 6.99
N PHE A 230 16.53 -1.89 8.25
CA PHE A 230 15.59 -2.86 8.75
C PHE A 230 14.19 -2.55 8.25
N ILE A 231 13.46 -3.60 7.87
CA ILE A 231 12.01 -3.61 7.66
C ILE A 231 11.38 -4.58 8.65
N TYR A 232 10.08 -4.45 8.91
CA TYR A 232 9.35 -5.37 9.79
C TYR A 232 8.29 -6.13 9.00
N THR A 233 8.50 -7.44 8.83
CA THR A 233 7.56 -8.32 8.11
C THR A 233 6.96 -9.40 9.01
N THR A 234 5.81 -9.95 8.62
CA THR A 234 5.17 -11.06 9.33
C THR A 234 5.99 -12.37 9.28
N MET A 235 6.87 -12.51 8.29
CA MET A 235 7.72 -13.69 8.12
C MET A 235 8.90 -13.69 9.09
N CYS A 236 9.67 -12.60 9.10
CA CYS A 236 10.96 -12.54 9.81
C CYS A 236 10.95 -11.67 11.07
N GLY A 237 9.91 -10.86 11.29
CA GLY A 237 10.03 -9.73 12.22
C GLY A 237 10.92 -8.63 11.62
N PRO A 238 11.58 -7.82 12.46
CA PRO A 238 12.60 -6.88 12.01
C PRO A 238 13.80 -7.61 11.38
N THR A 239 14.15 -7.29 10.15
CA THR A 239 15.30 -7.87 9.44
C THR A 239 15.84 -6.87 8.42
N PRO A 240 17.16 -6.83 8.14
CA PRO A 240 17.68 -6.02 7.04
C PRO A 240 16.97 -6.36 5.73
N ILE A 241 16.54 -5.34 4.99
CA ILE A 241 15.78 -5.54 3.76
C ILE A 241 16.57 -6.32 2.72
N GLY A 242 17.90 -6.13 2.66
CA GLY A 242 18.73 -6.88 1.72
C GLY A 242 18.70 -8.38 2.00
N GLU A 243 18.83 -8.76 3.28
CA GLU A 243 18.70 -10.17 3.70
C GLU A 243 17.30 -10.73 3.49
N PHE A 244 16.26 -9.89 3.52
CA PHE A 244 14.89 -10.31 3.26
C PHE A 244 14.65 -10.52 1.76
N VAL A 245 15.00 -9.55 0.92
CA VAL A 245 14.75 -9.57 -0.53
C VAL A 245 15.60 -10.63 -1.23
N GLU A 246 16.88 -10.77 -0.88
CA GLU A 246 17.79 -11.74 -1.51
C GLU A 246 17.40 -13.21 -1.25
N ARG A 247 16.44 -13.48 -0.34
CA ARG A 247 15.84 -14.82 -0.16
C ARG A 247 14.89 -15.22 -1.28
N PHE A 248 14.32 -14.24 -1.97
CA PHE A 248 13.35 -14.45 -3.04
C PHE A 248 13.98 -14.36 -4.43
N ILE A 249 15.17 -13.75 -4.53
CA ILE A 249 15.90 -13.66 -5.78
C ILE A 249 16.54 -15.03 -6.10
N PRO A 250 16.24 -15.64 -7.27
CA PRO A 250 16.89 -16.86 -7.73
C PRO A 250 18.41 -16.72 -7.79
N ASP A 251 19.15 -17.78 -7.48
CA ASP A 251 20.61 -17.76 -7.39
C ASP A 251 21.27 -17.35 -8.73
N GLU A 252 20.63 -17.64 -9.86
CA GLU A 252 21.08 -17.26 -11.20
C GLU A 252 21.04 -15.75 -11.43
N LEU A 253 20.12 -15.04 -10.76
CA LEU A 253 19.97 -13.58 -10.88
C LEU A 253 20.83 -12.82 -9.86
N LYS A 254 21.35 -13.49 -8.83
CA LYS A 254 22.15 -12.85 -7.76
C LYS A 254 23.42 -12.14 -8.26
N PRO A 255 24.18 -12.69 -9.24
CA PRO A 255 25.37 -12.05 -9.79
C PRO A 255 25.10 -10.80 -10.64
N LEU A 256 23.88 -10.61 -11.13
CA LEU A 256 23.57 -9.52 -12.06
C LEU A 256 23.61 -8.15 -11.37
N GLU A 257 24.24 -7.17 -12.03
CA GLU A 257 24.21 -5.75 -11.62
C GLU A 257 23.01 -5.00 -12.20
N GLU A 258 21.85 -5.65 -12.21
CA GLU A 258 20.63 -5.13 -12.81
C GLU A 258 19.50 -5.06 -11.78
N THR A 259 18.46 -4.31 -12.14
CA THR A 259 17.20 -4.28 -11.41
C THR A 259 16.58 -5.67 -11.43
N VAL A 260 16.26 -6.22 -10.26
CA VAL A 260 15.55 -7.48 -10.14
C VAL A 260 14.26 -7.26 -9.37
N SER A 261 13.19 -7.83 -9.88
CA SER A 261 11.86 -7.78 -9.28
C SER A 261 11.28 -9.17 -9.18
N VAL A 262 10.81 -9.55 -7.99
CA VAL A 262 10.17 -10.85 -7.77
C VAL A 262 8.76 -10.63 -7.23
N ASP A 263 7.79 -11.28 -7.86
CA ASP A 263 6.42 -11.34 -7.36
C ASP A 263 6.35 -12.26 -6.14
N VAL A 264 5.86 -11.72 -5.03
CA VAL A 264 5.68 -12.46 -3.76
C VAL A 264 4.24 -12.38 -3.27
N SER A 265 3.32 -11.91 -4.12
CA SER A 265 1.95 -11.61 -3.75
C SER A 265 1.20 -12.84 -3.22
N GLU A 266 1.50 -14.03 -3.75
CA GLU A 266 0.90 -15.31 -3.35
C GLU A 266 1.40 -15.84 -1.99
N LEU A 267 2.50 -15.29 -1.45
CA LEU A 267 3.07 -15.75 -0.18
C LEU A 267 2.36 -15.21 1.06
N GLY A 268 1.39 -14.30 0.89
CA GLY A 268 0.63 -13.72 2.01
C GLY A 268 1.48 -12.90 2.99
N LEU A 269 2.68 -12.47 2.56
CA LEU A 269 3.61 -11.67 3.37
C LEU A 269 3.01 -10.31 3.65
N LYS A 270 3.23 -9.78 4.86
CA LYS A 270 2.84 -8.41 5.21
C LYS A 270 4.01 -7.65 5.81
N ALA A 271 4.07 -6.35 5.54
CA ALA A 271 5.05 -5.44 6.09
C ALA A 271 4.37 -4.34 6.93
N LEU A 272 5.05 -3.88 7.97
CA LEU A 272 4.66 -2.71 8.74
C LEU A 272 4.58 -1.50 7.80
N ALA A 273 3.42 -0.86 7.72
CA ALA A 273 3.11 0.20 6.76
C ALA A 273 2.23 1.27 7.40
N TYR A 274 2.04 2.40 6.71
CA TYR A 274 1.11 3.45 7.10
C TYR A 274 -0.01 3.55 6.07
N ASP A 275 -1.25 3.42 6.53
CA ASP A 275 -2.42 3.67 5.70
C ASP A 275 -2.77 5.17 5.75
N PRO A 276 -2.60 5.91 4.63
CA PRO A 276 -2.91 7.33 4.60
C PRO A 276 -4.41 7.62 4.77
N ALA A 277 -5.29 6.70 4.36
CA ALA A 277 -6.74 6.86 4.49
C ALA A 277 -7.19 6.68 5.93
N ALA A 278 -6.68 5.65 6.62
CA ALA A 278 -6.94 5.44 8.04
C ALA A 278 -6.14 6.36 8.97
N ARG A 279 -5.12 7.05 8.43
CA ARG A 279 -4.11 7.82 9.19
C ARG A 279 -3.49 7.01 10.32
N ALA A 280 -3.26 5.72 10.07
CA ALA A 280 -2.85 4.76 11.08
C ALA A 280 -1.79 3.80 10.54
N THR A 281 -0.94 3.29 11.44
CA THR A 281 0.00 2.22 11.10
C THR A 281 -0.71 0.87 11.08
N THR A 282 -0.36 0.01 10.13
CA THR A 282 -0.95 -1.33 9.95
C THR A 282 0.09 -2.31 9.38
N PHE A 283 -0.31 -3.55 9.15
CA PHE A 283 0.45 -4.52 8.36
C PHE A 283 -0.24 -4.78 7.02
N SER A 284 0.36 -4.30 5.94
CA SER A 284 -0.17 -4.38 4.59
C SER A 284 0.54 -5.46 3.78
N ARG A 285 -0.17 -6.07 2.82
CA ARG A 285 0.35 -7.18 2.01
C ARG A 285 1.49 -6.72 1.10
N VAL A 286 2.57 -7.48 1.05
CA VAL A 286 3.69 -7.27 0.12
C VAL A 286 3.36 -7.97 -1.19
N LEU A 287 3.34 -7.22 -2.29
CA LEU A 287 3.08 -7.72 -3.64
C LEU A 287 4.36 -8.11 -4.35
N ARG A 288 5.42 -7.29 -4.23
CA ARG A 288 6.70 -7.51 -4.92
C ARG A 288 7.86 -7.07 -4.05
N VAL A 289 9.00 -7.71 -4.27
CA VAL A 289 10.30 -7.30 -3.73
C VAL A 289 11.22 -6.87 -4.84
N TRP A 290 12.07 -5.88 -4.55
CA TRP A 290 12.94 -5.27 -5.55
C TRP A 290 14.37 -5.16 -5.05
N ARG A 291 15.31 -5.35 -5.98
CA ARG A 291 16.73 -5.02 -5.82
C ARG A 291 17.15 -4.12 -6.96
N TYR A 292 17.91 -3.09 -6.63
CA TYR A 292 18.45 -2.10 -7.55
C TYR A 292 19.95 -1.93 -7.33
N VAL A 293 20.60 -1.36 -8.33
CA VAL A 293 22.00 -0.95 -8.27
C VAL A 293 22.07 0.55 -8.50
N VAL A 294 22.37 1.30 -7.44
CA VAL A 294 22.30 2.76 -7.42
C VAL A 294 23.69 3.34 -7.14
N PRO A 295 24.18 4.33 -7.91
CA PRO A 295 25.43 5.02 -7.59
C PRO A 295 25.38 5.67 -6.20
N ALA A 296 26.44 5.54 -5.41
CA ALA A 296 26.46 6.02 -4.02
C ALA A 296 26.18 7.53 -3.89
N GLU A 297 26.63 8.34 -4.86
CA GLU A 297 26.37 9.78 -4.94
C GLU A 297 24.89 10.16 -5.05
N ARG A 298 24.05 9.19 -5.44
CA ARG A 298 22.60 9.32 -5.52
C ARG A 298 21.89 8.69 -4.31
N ALA A 299 22.62 8.29 -3.28
CA ALA A 299 22.06 7.86 -2.01
C ALA A 299 22.25 8.94 -0.94
N ILE A 300 21.21 9.16 -0.13
CA ILE A 300 21.17 10.12 0.97
C ILE A 300 20.95 9.35 2.27
N ARG A 301 21.84 9.57 3.23
CA ARG A 301 21.67 9.17 4.62
C ARG A 301 20.97 10.29 5.38
N ILE A 302 19.82 9.99 5.96
CA ILE A 302 19.03 10.90 6.79
C ILE A 302 19.14 10.44 8.24
N LYS A 303 19.62 11.33 9.12
CA LYS A 303 19.61 11.12 10.57
C LYS A 303 18.46 11.88 11.18
N LEU A 304 17.72 11.18 12.04
CA LEU A 304 16.55 11.68 12.71
C LEU A 304 16.82 11.77 14.21
N ASP A 305 16.05 12.62 14.89
CA ASP A 305 16.10 12.72 16.33
C ASP A 305 15.85 11.36 17.01
N GLY A 306 16.38 11.22 18.23
CA GLY A 306 16.33 9.94 18.92
C GLY A 306 17.39 8.93 18.46
N GLY A 307 18.25 9.27 17.50
CA GLY A 307 19.35 8.43 17.02
C GLY A 307 18.96 7.45 15.91
N LEU A 308 17.84 7.72 15.23
CA LEU A 308 17.35 6.94 14.11
C LEU A 308 18.09 7.34 12.83
N GLU A 309 18.25 6.40 11.91
CA GLU A 309 18.90 6.64 10.63
C GLU A 309 18.18 5.88 9.53
N VAL A 310 18.11 6.44 8.33
CA VAL A 310 17.75 5.69 7.13
C VAL A 310 18.61 6.15 5.97
N THR A 311 19.07 5.21 5.15
CA THR A 311 19.78 5.52 3.90
C THR A 311 18.90 5.13 2.73
N VAL A 312 18.67 6.06 1.82
CA VAL A 312 17.71 5.95 0.73
C VAL A 312 18.27 6.52 -0.56
N SER A 313 17.65 6.24 -1.71
CA SER A 313 17.93 7.00 -2.93
C SER A 313 17.48 8.46 -2.78
N GLU A 314 18.13 9.39 -3.48
CA GLU A 314 17.81 10.82 -3.39
C GLU A 314 16.36 11.15 -3.80
N TRP A 315 15.73 10.30 -4.63
CA TRP A 315 14.34 10.42 -5.06
C TRP A 315 13.34 9.70 -4.15
N HIS A 316 13.79 9.07 -3.06
CA HIS A 316 12.90 8.30 -2.18
C HIS A 316 11.92 9.23 -1.45
N PRO A 317 10.60 9.00 -1.52
CA PRO A 317 9.62 9.87 -0.89
C PRO A 317 9.42 9.59 0.60
N PHE A 318 9.42 10.66 1.39
CA PHE A 318 9.12 10.68 2.82
C PHE A 318 7.79 11.36 3.09
N LEU A 319 7.06 10.84 4.07
CA LEU A 319 5.90 11.48 4.65
C LEU A 319 6.37 12.54 5.66
N VAL A 320 6.29 13.81 5.30
CA VAL A 320 6.66 14.97 6.12
C VAL A 320 5.42 15.53 6.81
N VAL A 321 5.50 15.80 8.11
CA VAL A 321 4.40 16.28 8.95
C VAL A 321 4.44 17.81 9.03
N GLU A 322 3.45 18.46 8.43
CA GLU A 322 3.33 19.92 8.35
C GLU A 322 1.85 20.34 8.52
N GLY A 323 1.59 21.42 9.26
CA GLY A 323 0.25 22.00 9.38
C GLY A 323 -0.85 21.07 9.93
N GLY A 324 -0.48 20.01 10.67
CA GLY A 324 -1.42 18.99 11.18
C GLY A 324 -1.78 17.88 10.17
N GLY A 325 -1.19 17.93 8.97
CA GLY A 325 -1.31 16.92 7.92
C GLY A 325 0.01 16.23 7.62
N VAL A 326 0.00 15.44 6.55
CA VAL A 326 1.18 14.75 6.02
C VAL A 326 1.31 15.12 4.55
N SER A 327 2.48 15.59 4.14
CA SER A 327 2.85 15.85 2.75
C SER A 327 3.96 14.88 2.33
N LEU A 328 4.13 14.64 1.03
CA LEU A 328 5.23 13.84 0.51
C LEU A 328 6.35 14.76 0.04
N ARG A 329 7.59 14.49 0.45
CA ARG A 329 8.80 15.16 -0.06
C ARG A 329 9.86 14.14 -0.45
N ARG A 330 10.66 14.42 -1.46
CA ARG A 330 11.80 13.56 -1.82
C ARG A 330 12.92 13.68 -0.80
N ALA A 331 13.75 12.65 -0.69
CA ALA A 331 14.87 12.65 0.25
C ALA A 331 15.84 13.83 0.04
N ASP A 332 16.03 14.28 -1.20
CA ASP A 332 16.84 15.46 -1.55
C ASP A 332 16.17 16.82 -1.25
N GLU A 333 14.87 16.81 -0.93
CA GLU A 333 14.07 17.99 -0.55
C GLU A 333 13.78 18.05 0.96
N VAL A 334 14.16 17.01 1.70
CA VAL A 334 14.01 16.94 3.16
C VAL A 334 15.16 17.71 3.80
N GLU A 335 14.86 18.87 4.35
CA GLU A 335 15.86 19.73 5.01
C GLU A 335 15.98 19.42 6.51
N PRO A 336 17.17 19.60 7.12
CA PRO A 336 17.31 19.60 8.57
C PRO A 336 16.29 20.54 9.25
N GLY A 337 15.57 20.02 10.24
CA GLY A 337 14.44 20.73 10.86
C GLY A 337 13.05 20.28 10.39
N SER A 338 12.95 19.61 9.24
CA SER A 338 11.72 18.94 8.80
C SER A 338 11.31 17.83 9.77
N TYR A 339 10.03 17.47 9.81
CA TYR A 339 9.53 16.38 10.63
C TYR A 339 9.03 15.24 9.75
N VAL A 340 9.59 14.04 9.87
CA VAL A 340 9.15 12.86 9.10
C VAL A 340 8.31 11.93 9.94
N LEU A 341 7.33 11.28 9.32
CA LEU A 341 6.36 10.42 9.97
C LEU A 341 7.01 9.13 10.50
N LEU A 342 6.78 8.87 11.79
CA LEU A 342 7.16 7.64 12.46
C LEU A 342 5.98 6.68 12.58
N PRO A 343 6.22 5.37 12.66
CA PRO A 343 5.18 4.43 12.99
C PRO A 343 4.60 4.69 14.38
N SER A 344 3.36 4.28 14.46
CA SER A 344 2.50 4.28 15.63
C SER A 344 2.06 2.84 15.90
N THR A 345 1.37 2.55 17.01
CA THR A 345 1.01 1.16 17.34
C THR A 345 0.11 0.58 16.23
N PRO A 346 0.52 -0.53 15.55
CA PRO A 346 -0.21 -1.03 14.41
C PRO A 346 -1.58 -1.58 14.79
N THR A 347 -2.60 -1.21 14.04
CA THR A 347 -3.98 -1.65 14.26
C THR A 347 -4.59 -2.17 12.94
N PRO A 348 -4.94 -3.48 12.86
CA PRO A 348 -4.77 -4.52 13.87
C PRO A 348 -3.31 -5.02 13.98
N TRP A 349 -2.89 -5.41 15.19
CA TRP A 349 -1.63 -6.15 15.39
C TRP A 349 -1.72 -7.56 14.75
N PRO A 350 -0.75 -7.99 13.92
CA PRO A 350 -0.92 -9.16 13.06
C PRO A 350 -0.74 -10.50 13.79
N PHE A 351 -0.03 -10.52 14.92
CA PHE A 351 0.29 -11.75 15.64
C PHE A 351 -0.71 -11.99 16.78
N LYS A 352 -1.36 -13.16 16.79
CA LYS A 352 -2.40 -13.50 17.78
C LYS A 352 -2.03 -14.64 18.72
N GLU A 353 -1.18 -15.55 18.26
CA GLU A 353 -0.80 -16.75 18.99
C GLU A 353 0.41 -16.51 19.89
N ARG A 354 0.37 -17.04 21.12
CA ARG A 354 1.51 -16.97 22.03
C ARG A 354 2.56 -18.01 21.62
N PRO A 355 3.85 -17.64 21.53
CA PRO A 355 4.87 -18.61 21.18
C PRO A 355 5.11 -19.58 22.34
N VAL A 356 5.35 -20.85 22.01
CA VAL A 356 5.73 -21.90 22.95
C VAL A 356 7.17 -22.30 22.65
N VAL A 357 8.04 -22.28 23.66
CA VAL A 357 9.46 -22.63 23.54
C VAL A 357 9.78 -23.67 24.61
N ASP A 358 10.29 -24.83 24.20
CA ASP A 358 10.63 -25.94 25.09
C ASP A 358 9.47 -26.34 26.03
N GLY A 359 8.24 -26.31 25.51
CA GLY A 359 7.02 -26.62 26.25
C GLY A 359 6.51 -25.51 27.17
N VAL A 360 7.16 -24.34 27.20
CA VAL A 360 6.77 -23.19 28.03
C VAL A 360 6.15 -22.11 27.14
N GLU A 361 4.91 -21.73 27.45
CA GLU A 361 4.23 -20.62 26.78
C GLU A 361 4.85 -19.27 27.22
N VAL A 362 5.20 -18.43 26.25
CA VAL A 362 5.71 -17.08 26.50
C VAL A 362 4.54 -16.13 26.78
N THR A 363 4.09 -16.14 28.03
CA THR A 363 3.07 -15.22 28.55
C THR A 363 3.61 -13.78 28.66
N PRO A 364 2.74 -12.75 28.77
CA PRO A 364 3.20 -11.38 29.06
C PRO A 364 4.07 -11.27 30.33
N ALA A 365 3.79 -12.08 31.36
CA ALA A 365 4.59 -12.11 32.58
C ALA A 365 5.98 -12.71 32.35
N LEU A 366 6.09 -13.82 31.61
CA LEU A 366 7.37 -14.41 31.25
C LEU A 366 8.16 -13.49 30.30
N ALA A 367 7.49 -12.85 29.35
CA ALA A 367 8.08 -11.84 28.48
C ALA A 367 8.66 -10.67 29.28
N TRP A 368 7.91 -10.17 30.27
CA TRP A 368 8.42 -9.18 31.23
C TRP A 368 9.68 -9.66 31.94
N ALA A 369 9.72 -10.91 32.42
CA ALA A 369 10.91 -11.47 33.05
C ALA A 369 12.11 -11.53 32.08
N LEU A 370 11.89 -11.94 30.82
CA LEU A 370 12.92 -11.93 29.77
C LEU A 370 13.48 -10.52 29.54
N GLY A 371 12.61 -9.51 29.44
CA GLY A 371 13.02 -8.11 29.28
C GLY A 371 13.80 -7.59 30.48
N TYR A 372 13.35 -7.92 31.70
CA TYR A 372 14.03 -7.52 32.93
C TYR A 372 15.42 -8.15 33.07
N ILE A 373 15.56 -9.44 32.73
CA ILE A 373 16.84 -10.16 32.70
C ILE A 373 17.76 -9.62 31.59
N LEU A 374 17.22 -9.29 30.41
CA LEU A 374 18.00 -8.62 29.36
C LEU A 374 18.60 -7.31 29.89
N GLY A 375 17.80 -6.51 30.61
CA GLY A 375 18.24 -5.24 31.16
C GLY A 375 19.24 -5.34 32.32
N ARG A 376 18.97 -6.19 33.34
CA ARG A 376 19.74 -6.24 34.59
C ARG A 376 20.39 -7.58 34.92
N GLY A 377 20.00 -8.65 34.26
CA GLY A 377 20.43 -10.00 34.59
C GLY A 377 21.77 -10.41 34.00
N SER A 378 22.29 -11.51 34.49
CA SER A 378 23.40 -12.27 33.92
C SER A 378 22.91 -13.70 33.67
N VAL A 379 23.17 -14.21 32.48
CA VAL A 379 22.86 -15.60 32.09
C VAL A 379 24.20 -16.26 31.80
N GLY A 380 24.64 -17.17 32.67
CA GLY A 380 25.86 -17.95 32.52
C GLY A 380 25.58 -19.36 32.00
N ARG A 381 26.62 -20.20 31.94
CA ARG A 381 26.50 -21.61 31.52
C ARG A 381 25.67 -22.47 32.48
N ARG A 382 25.63 -22.12 33.78
CA ARG A 382 25.02 -22.92 34.85
C ARG A 382 24.14 -22.10 35.81
N HIS A 383 23.94 -20.82 35.54
CA HIS A 383 23.17 -19.97 36.44
C HIS A 383 22.54 -18.79 35.71
N VAL A 384 21.41 -18.33 36.25
CA VAL A 384 20.84 -17.02 35.93
C VAL A 384 20.83 -16.21 37.23
N SER A 385 21.31 -14.97 37.19
CA SER A 385 21.33 -14.10 38.36
C SER A 385 20.93 -12.68 38.02
N VAL A 386 20.17 -12.02 38.89
CA VAL A 386 19.78 -10.62 38.74
C VAL A 386 20.02 -9.88 40.05
N PHE A 387 20.73 -8.75 39.98
CA PHE A 387 20.97 -7.88 41.12
C PHE A 387 20.11 -6.62 41.04
N GLY A 388 19.53 -6.20 42.16
CA GLY A 388 18.68 -5.01 42.24
C GLY A 388 18.54 -4.47 43.66
N ARG A 389 18.16 -3.20 43.79
CA ARG A 389 17.86 -2.58 45.10
C ARG A 389 16.37 -2.66 45.47
N ASP A 390 15.51 -2.90 44.49
CA ASP A 390 14.08 -3.05 44.67
C ASP A 390 13.76 -4.53 44.91
N GLU A 391 13.44 -4.87 46.15
CA GLU A 391 13.09 -6.23 46.55
C GLU A 391 11.81 -6.71 45.87
N GLY A 392 10.80 -5.85 45.77
CA GLY A 392 9.49 -6.20 45.21
C GLY A 392 9.60 -6.66 43.77
N ARG A 393 10.43 -5.99 42.95
CA ARG A 393 10.68 -6.41 41.56
C ARG A 393 11.37 -7.77 41.47
N LEU A 394 12.31 -8.05 42.37
CA LEU A 394 13.00 -9.35 42.38
C LEU A 394 12.11 -10.47 42.92
N ARG A 395 11.21 -10.18 43.86
CA ARG A 395 10.16 -11.12 44.30
C ARG A 395 9.21 -11.44 43.15
N ARG A 396 8.73 -10.44 42.41
CA ARG A 396 7.92 -10.64 41.20
C ARG A 396 8.66 -11.49 40.16
N LEU A 397 9.95 -11.21 39.93
CA LEU A 397 10.76 -12.03 39.01
C LEU A 397 10.88 -13.48 39.48
N LYS A 398 11.07 -13.71 40.78
CA LYS A 398 11.07 -15.06 41.38
C LYS A 398 9.74 -15.74 41.09
N GLU A 399 8.61 -15.15 41.50
CA GLU A 399 7.28 -15.72 41.30
C GLU A 399 7.00 -16.12 39.84
N VAL A 400 7.36 -15.28 38.87
CA VAL A 400 7.20 -15.60 37.44
C VAL A 400 8.04 -16.81 37.04
N LEU A 401 9.32 -16.86 37.43
CA LEU A 401 10.21 -17.97 37.08
C LEU A 401 9.76 -19.27 37.75
N GLU A 402 9.40 -19.23 39.03
CA GLU A 402 8.96 -20.42 39.76
C GLU A 402 7.63 -20.94 39.22
N GLY A 403 6.69 -20.04 38.89
CA GLY A 403 5.41 -20.40 38.29
C GLY A 403 5.55 -21.02 36.89
N CYS A 404 6.40 -20.46 36.04
CA CYS A 404 6.55 -20.94 34.66
C CYS A 404 7.34 -22.26 34.56
N PHE A 405 8.37 -22.44 35.40
CA PHE A 405 9.28 -23.58 35.28
C PHE A 405 9.09 -24.63 36.38
N LYS A 406 8.25 -24.37 37.39
CA LYS A 406 8.12 -25.21 38.60
C LYS A 406 9.50 -25.53 39.18
N ALA A 407 10.30 -24.48 39.37
CA ALA A 407 11.71 -24.54 39.76
C ALA A 407 11.98 -23.47 40.81
N GLU A 408 12.77 -23.77 41.83
CA GLU A 408 13.07 -22.82 42.90
C GLU A 408 14.16 -21.81 42.48
N ALA A 409 14.00 -20.55 42.87
CA ALA A 409 15.01 -19.50 42.73
C ALA A 409 15.34 -18.87 44.09
N GLY A 410 16.62 -18.79 44.43
CA GLY A 410 17.08 -18.14 45.66
C GLY A 410 16.99 -16.61 45.55
N LEU A 411 16.54 -15.95 46.62
CA LEU A 411 16.57 -14.49 46.75
C LEU A 411 17.31 -14.13 48.05
N VAL A 412 18.46 -13.49 47.92
CA VAL A 412 19.36 -13.22 49.06
C VAL A 412 19.64 -11.72 49.19
N LYS A 413 19.54 -11.20 50.41
CA LYS A 413 19.93 -9.84 50.75
C LYS A 413 21.46 -9.75 50.88
N GLY A 414 22.08 -8.86 50.11
CA GLY A 414 23.49 -8.54 50.23
C GLY A 414 23.78 -7.64 51.43
N GLY A 415 24.81 -7.97 52.22
CA GLY A 415 25.36 -7.11 53.28
C GLY A 415 26.57 -6.28 52.83
N GLY A 416 26.98 -5.30 53.64
CA GLY A 416 28.24 -4.56 53.46
C GLY A 416 28.24 -3.48 52.36
N ARG A 417 29.35 -3.35 51.60
CA ARG A 417 29.62 -2.26 50.62
C ARG A 417 28.71 -2.25 49.37
N ARG A 418 27.83 -3.24 49.17
CA ARG A 418 26.87 -3.29 48.05
C ARG A 418 25.45 -3.62 48.56
N PRO A 419 24.73 -2.62 49.10
CA PRO A 419 23.35 -2.83 49.56
C PRO A 419 22.44 -3.19 48.37
N GLY A 420 21.68 -4.27 48.52
CA GLY A 420 20.73 -4.75 47.52
C GLY A 420 20.36 -6.23 47.70
N TRP A 421 19.68 -6.76 46.71
CA TRP A 421 19.17 -8.13 46.66
C TRP A 421 19.67 -8.82 45.40
N THR A 422 19.97 -10.11 45.51
CA THR A 422 20.37 -10.95 44.39
C THR A 422 19.39 -12.10 44.26
N LEU A 423 18.70 -12.15 43.13
CA LEU A 423 17.98 -13.36 42.70
C LEU A 423 18.96 -14.26 41.95
N ARG A 424 18.98 -15.56 42.25
CA ARG A 424 19.80 -16.54 41.56
C ARG A 424 19.09 -17.88 41.43
N THR A 425 19.14 -18.48 40.26
CA THR A 425 18.72 -19.86 40.02
C THR A 425 19.82 -20.64 39.31
N LEU A 426 19.92 -21.93 39.67
CA LEU A 426 20.82 -22.92 39.06
C LEU A 426 20.03 -24.01 38.30
N ASP A 427 18.70 -23.91 38.24
CA ASP A 427 17.86 -24.90 37.56
C ASP A 427 18.20 -24.93 36.06
N GLY A 428 18.53 -26.13 35.57
CA GLY A 428 19.00 -26.33 34.20
C GLY A 428 17.97 -25.97 33.13
N ARG A 429 16.67 -26.11 33.42
CA ARG A 429 15.59 -25.75 32.48
C ARG A 429 15.51 -24.24 32.33
N VAL A 430 15.53 -23.50 33.44
CA VAL A 430 15.55 -22.03 33.42
C VAL A 430 16.82 -21.52 32.72
N VAL A 431 17.98 -22.06 33.07
CA VAL A 431 19.27 -21.64 32.48
C VAL A 431 19.31 -21.93 30.98
N GLY A 432 18.86 -23.12 30.55
CA GLY A 432 18.78 -23.51 29.15
C GLY A 432 17.87 -22.60 28.35
N PHE A 433 16.65 -22.37 28.86
CA PHE A 433 15.66 -21.48 28.24
C PHE A 433 16.18 -20.04 28.08
N MET A 434 16.81 -19.49 29.11
CA MET A 434 17.36 -18.13 29.07
C MET A 434 18.54 -18.02 28.10
N ASN A 435 19.42 -19.02 28.03
CA ASN A 435 20.49 -19.04 27.02
C ASN A 435 19.91 -19.11 25.61
N LYS A 436 18.91 -19.96 25.37
CA LYS A 436 18.26 -20.11 24.06
C LYS A 436 17.63 -18.81 23.55
N LEU A 437 16.93 -18.08 24.43
CA LEU A 437 16.18 -16.88 24.03
C LEU A 437 16.99 -15.59 24.10
N LEU A 438 17.75 -15.38 25.19
CA LEU A 438 18.45 -14.11 25.42
C LEU A 438 19.90 -14.14 24.96
N ARG A 439 20.51 -15.32 24.80
CA ARG A 439 21.90 -15.50 24.39
C ARG A 439 22.09 -16.58 23.32
N PRO A 440 21.29 -16.60 22.23
CA PRO A 440 21.51 -17.57 21.15
C PRO A 440 22.95 -17.44 20.65
N GLU A 441 23.64 -18.58 20.50
CA GLU A 441 25.05 -18.65 20.08
C GLU A 441 26.01 -17.80 20.96
N GLY A 442 25.61 -17.53 22.21
CA GLY A 442 26.40 -16.77 23.18
C GLY A 442 26.25 -15.24 23.10
N ALA A 443 25.55 -14.72 22.08
CA ALA A 443 25.37 -13.29 21.84
C ALA A 443 24.03 -12.77 22.39
N TRP A 444 24.05 -11.65 23.12
CA TRP A 444 22.83 -11.08 23.69
C TRP A 444 21.95 -10.44 22.62
N ARG A 445 20.69 -10.89 22.54
CA ARG A 445 19.71 -10.40 21.56
C ARG A 445 18.31 -10.29 22.15
N VAL A 446 17.46 -9.49 21.52
CA VAL A 446 16.01 -9.59 21.74
C VAL A 446 15.54 -10.92 21.13
N PRO A 447 14.79 -11.77 21.86
CA PRO A 447 14.37 -13.07 21.34
C PRO A 447 13.49 -12.92 20.10
N SER A 448 13.77 -13.70 19.04
CA SER A 448 13.01 -13.62 17.77
C SER A 448 11.51 -13.88 17.94
N VAL A 449 11.16 -14.74 18.90
CA VAL A 449 9.77 -15.05 19.26
C VAL A 449 9.00 -13.83 19.75
N ILE A 450 9.67 -12.83 20.36
CA ILE A 450 9.01 -11.60 20.83
C ILE A 450 8.53 -10.77 19.65
N PHE A 451 9.30 -10.69 18.55
CA PHE A 451 8.89 -9.95 17.34
C PHE A 451 7.68 -10.54 16.62
N LYS A 452 7.28 -11.76 16.94
CA LYS A 452 6.14 -12.42 16.31
C LYS A 452 5.10 -12.84 17.34
N ALA A 453 5.11 -12.20 18.51
CA ALA A 453 4.20 -12.49 19.61
C ALA A 453 3.01 -11.50 19.62
N PRO A 454 1.93 -11.83 20.36
CA PRO A 454 0.80 -10.93 20.54
C PRO A 454 1.26 -9.62 21.20
N LEU A 455 0.56 -8.52 20.90
CA LEU A 455 0.93 -7.19 21.37
C LEU A 455 1.14 -7.14 22.90
N ALA A 456 0.29 -7.82 23.67
CA ALA A 456 0.44 -7.92 25.13
C ALA A 456 1.76 -8.56 25.58
N VAL A 457 2.27 -9.56 24.83
CA VAL A 457 3.56 -10.21 25.11
C VAL A 457 4.72 -9.28 24.77
N VAL A 458 4.65 -8.60 23.62
CA VAL A 458 5.62 -7.57 23.21
C VAL A 458 5.71 -6.45 24.24
N LEU A 459 4.57 -5.89 24.65
CA LEU A 459 4.51 -4.83 25.65
C LEU A 459 4.94 -5.32 27.04
N GLY A 460 4.66 -6.57 27.40
CA GLY A 460 5.20 -7.22 28.60
C GLY A 460 6.73 -7.22 28.60
N PHE A 461 7.34 -7.66 27.50
CA PHE A 461 8.80 -7.64 27.32
C PHE A 461 9.38 -6.22 27.45
N LEU A 462 8.83 -5.25 26.71
CA LEU A 462 9.28 -3.86 26.77
C LEU A 462 9.13 -3.26 28.17
N SER A 463 8.06 -3.59 28.88
CA SER A 463 7.85 -3.17 30.27
C SER A 463 8.95 -3.71 31.19
N GLY A 464 9.35 -4.97 31.04
CA GLY A 464 10.47 -5.54 31.79
C GLY A 464 11.78 -4.82 31.54
N VAL A 465 12.05 -4.46 30.28
CA VAL A 465 13.24 -3.68 29.90
C VAL A 465 13.22 -2.28 30.50
N VAL A 466 12.08 -1.57 30.43
CA VAL A 466 11.91 -0.23 30.99
C VAL A 466 12.05 -0.24 32.52
N GLU A 467 11.45 -1.22 33.20
CA GLU A 467 11.58 -1.40 34.64
C GLU A 467 13.02 -1.73 35.05
N ALA A 468 13.78 -2.47 34.24
CA ALA A 468 15.20 -2.67 34.46
C ALA A 468 16.00 -1.35 34.36
N GLY A 469 15.58 -0.41 33.52
CA GLY A 469 16.18 0.92 33.36
C GLY A 469 15.65 2.01 34.30
N ALA A 470 14.60 1.76 35.08
CA ALA A 470 13.91 2.80 35.84
C ALA A 470 14.82 3.48 36.90
N ARG A 471 14.78 4.81 36.93
CA ARG A 471 15.46 5.71 37.87
C ARG A 471 14.48 6.78 38.38
N ARG A 472 14.85 7.55 39.42
CA ARG A 472 14.10 8.77 39.77
C ARG A 472 14.16 9.74 38.57
N GLY A 473 13.01 10.15 38.05
CA GLY A 473 12.90 11.10 36.93
C GLY A 473 12.81 10.50 35.51
N GLY A 474 12.73 9.17 35.34
CA GLY A 474 12.51 8.53 34.03
C GLY A 474 13.08 7.11 33.92
N ALA A 475 12.97 6.50 32.73
CA ALA A 475 13.58 5.19 32.45
C ALA A 475 14.78 5.35 31.49
N ARG A 476 15.99 5.17 32.03
CA ARG A 476 17.22 5.14 31.24
C ARG A 476 17.90 3.80 31.41
N LEU A 477 17.77 2.96 30.39
CA LEU A 477 18.47 1.70 30.30
C LEU A 477 19.90 1.97 29.80
N ARG A 478 20.90 1.51 30.55
CA ARG A 478 22.29 1.47 30.09
C ARG A 478 22.71 0.02 30.05
N LEU A 479 22.96 -0.50 28.85
CA LEU A 479 23.40 -1.87 28.68
C LEU A 479 24.93 -1.93 28.70
N PRO A 480 25.53 -2.91 29.41
CA PRO A 480 26.95 -3.19 29.32
C PRO A 480 27.38 -3.49 27.87
N ALA A 481 28.67 -3.31 27.55
CA ALA A 481 29.23 -3.55 26.22
C ALA A 481 28.81 -4.90 25.62
N ALA A 482 28.85 -5.97 26.42
CA ALA A 482 28.45 -7.32 26.01
C ALA A 482 26.98 -7.48 25.58
N LYS A 483 26.12 -6.51 25.89
CA LYS A 483 24.69 -6.52 25.57
C LYS A 483 24.29 -5.48 24.52
N ARG A 484 25.23 -4.66 24.02
CA ARG A 484 24.94 -3.56 23.10
C ARG A 484 24.33 -4.03 21.78
N GLN A 485 24.62 -5.26 21.35
CA GLN A 485 24.00 -5.86 20.14
C GLN A 485 22.47 -5.96 20.24
N ALA A 486 21.91 -6.05 21.45
CA ALA A 486 20.46 -6.07 21.64
C ALA A 486 19.81 -4.68 21.51
N LEU A 487 20.59 -3.58 21.49
CA LEU A 487 20.03 -2.22 21.50
C LEU A 487 19.29 -1.88 20.21
N GLU A 488 19.83 -2.25 19.05
CA GLU A 488 19.20 -1.94 17.75
C GLU A 488 17.88 -2.68 17.61
N HIS A 489 17.86 -3.97 17.95
CA HIS A 489 16.64 -4.79 17.99
C HIS A 489 15.59 -4.25 18.98
N LEU A 490 16.04 -3.79 20.15
CA LEU A 490 15.15 -3.21 21.16
C LEU A 490 14.57 -1.87 20.69
N SER A 491 15.36 -1.04 20.05
CA SER A 491 14.92 0.27 19.55
C SER A 491 14.00 0.12 18.33
N LEU A 492 14.24 -0.85 17.45
CA LEU A 492 13.30 -1.25 16.39
C LEU A 492 11.96 -1.69 16.98
N LEU A 493 11.95 -2.51 18.03
CA LEU A 493 10.71 -2.95 18.67
C LEU A 493 9.93 -1.78 19.27
N LEU A 494 10.61 -0.88 19.99
CA LEU A 494 10.02 0.34 20.55
C LEU A 494 9.43 1.24 19.46
N SER A 495 10.16 1.42 18.36
CA SER A 495 9.72 2.19 17.21
C SER A 495 8.44 1.59 16.60
N ALA A 496 8.42 0.28 16.38
CA ALA A 496 7.27 -0.42 15.79
C ALA A 496 6.00 -0.33 16.64
N VAL A 497 6.10 -0.30 17.96
CA VAL A 497 4.93 -0.18 18.85
C VAL A 497 4.56 1.25 19.20
N GLY A 498 5.23 2.25 18.63
CA GLY A 498 4.86 3.63 18.86
C GLY A 498 5.42 4.24 20.16
N VAL A 499 6.45 3.65 20.79
CA VAL A 499 7.02 4.16 22.05
C VAL A 499 8.10 5.21 21.75
N ARG A 500 8.14 6.31 22.51
CA ARG A 500 9.19 7.34 22.36
C ARG A 500 10.47 6.89 23.05
N PHE A 501 11.59 6.97 22.34
CA PHE A 501 12.90 6.63 22.88
C PHE A 501 14.00 7.49 22.26
N ARG A 502 15.17 7.44 22.89
CA ARG A 502 16.43 7.96 22.35
C ARG A 502 17.50 6.91 22.55
N VAL A 503 18.17 6.51 21.47
CA VAL A 503 19.33 5.63 21.52
C VAL A 503 20.61 6.44 21.38
N ALA A 504 21.62 6.08 22.18
CA ALA A 504 22.98 6.55 22.04
C ALA A 504 23.86 5.32 21.80
N ALA A 505 24.00 4.93 20.53
CA ALA A 505 24.65 3.69 20.11
C ALA A 505 26.09 3.57 20.67
N TYR A 506 26.88 4.64 20.55
CA TYR A 506 28.26 4.69 21.07
C TYR A 506 28.33 4.52 22.60
N GLU A 507 27.39 5.12 23.34
CA GLU A 507 27.33 5.01 24.80
C GLU A 507 26.78 3.65 25.28
N GLY A 508 26.08 2.93 24.41
CA GLY A 508 25.31 1.75 24.75
C GLY A 508 24.12 2.05 25.67
N SER A 509 23.48 3.20 25.47
CA SER A 509 22.34 3.62 26.30
C SER A 509 21.07 3.88 25.49
N LEU A 510 19.94 3.60 26.11
CA LEU A 510 18.60 3.76 25.56
C LEU A 510 17.74 4.42 26.64
N THR A 511 17.19 5.59 26.32
CA THR A 511 16.24 6.29 27.19
C THR A 511 14.86 6.09 26.60
N VAL A 512 13.91 5.66 27.42
CA VAL A 512 12.52 5.42 27.00
C VAL A 512 11.62 6.35 27.80
N ASP A 513 10.67 6.99 27.13
CA ASP A 513 9.61 7.74 27.78
C ASP A 513 8.53 6.77 28.29
N PRO A 514 8.42 6.54 29.61
CA PRO A 514 7.50 5.54 30.15
C PRO A 514 6.03 5.92 29.95
N SER A 515 5.71 7.19 29.72
CA SER A 515 4.33 7.63 29.47
C SER A 515 3.78 7.01 28.18
N THR A 516 4.55 7.08 27.10
CA THR A 516 4.16 6.49 25.81
C THR A 516 4.07 4.97 25.81
N LEU A 517 4.78 4.29 26.71
CA LEU A 517 4.59 2.86 26.91
C LEU A 517 3.26 2.56 27.62
N LYS A 518 2.85 3.41 28.57
CA LYS A 518 1.53 3.30 29.20
C LYS A 518 0.41 3.55 28.20
N ASP A 519 0.59 4.50 27.29
CA ASP A 519 -0.40 4.77 26.23
C ASP A 519 -0.57 3.54 25.33
N ALA A 520 0.55 2.90 24.93
CA ALA A 520 0.54 1.66 24.16
C ALA A 520 -0.10 0.48 24.94
N LEU A 521 0.02 0.45 26.27
CA LEU A 521 -0.60 -0.55 27.16
C LEU A 521 -2.08 -0.29 27.43
N GLY A 522 -2.50 0.99 27.45
CA GLY A 522 -3.84 1.42 27.83
C GLY A 522 -4.90 1.30 26.74
N GLY A 523 -4.51 0.89 25.52
CA GLY A 523 -5.45 0.68 24.42
C GLY A 523 -6.24 1.94 24.02
N GLY A 524 -5.65 3.13 24.20
CA GLY A 524 -6.35 4.39 23.97
C GLY A 524 -6.89 4.49 22.54
N GLU A 525 -8.21 4.35 22.40
CA GLU A 525 -9.01 4.61 21.19
C GLU A 525 -9.16 6.13 20.93
N GLY A 526 -8.10 6.90 21.13
CA GLY A 526 -8.04 8.30 20.67
C GLY A 526 -7.48 8.34 19.24
N PRO A 527 -7.84 9.34 18.41
CA PRO A 527 -7.17 9.57 17.13
C PRO A 527 -5.67 9.70 17.42
N MET A 528 -4.91 8.69 17.04
CA MET A 528 -3.51 8.59 17.41
C MET A 528 -2.79 9.74 16.69
N ALA A 529 -2.31 10.72 17.46
CA ALA A 529 -1.62 11.87 16.90
C ALA A 529 -0.47 11.38 16.00
N LEU A 530 -0.36 11.95 14.79
CA LEU A 530 0.71 11.65 13.86
C LEU A 530 2.05 11.78 14.60
N ARG A 531 2.79 10.68 14.69
CA ARG A 531 4.10 10.67 15.34
C ARG A 531 5.13 11.10 14.32
N ALA A 532 6.03 11.98 14.69
CA ALA A 532 7.09 12.45 13.81
C ALA A 532 8.43 12.55 14.54
N ALA A 533 9.51 12.45 13.77
CA ALA A 533 10.87 12.72 14.21
C ALA A 533 11.41 13.92 13.44
N ARG A 534 12.13 14.80 14.12
CA ARG A 534 12.85 15.88 13.48
C ARG A 534 14.06 15.34 12.72
N VAL A 535 14.28 15.83 11.51
CA VAL A 535 15.49 15.57 10.72
C VAL A 535 16.65 16.37 11.31
N GLU A 536 17.70 15.68 11.76
CA GLU A 536 18.90 16.30 12.33
C GLU A 536 19.93 16.64 11.24
N SER A 537 20.13 15.74 10.27
CA SER A 537 21.09 15.96 9.19
C SER A 537 20.80 15.07 7.98
N THR A 538 21.20 15.55 6.81
CA THR A 538 21.18 14.81 5.54
C THR A 538 22.58 14.78 4.93
N GLU A 539 23.05 13.61 4.50
CA GLU A 539 24.40 13.41 3.96
C GLU A 539 24.34 12.58 2.68
N ARG A 540 24.89 13.09 1.57
CA ARG A 540 25.08 12.29 0.34
C ARG A 540 26.24 11.34 0.53
N LEU A 541 26.06 10.09 0.12
CA LEU A 541 27.14 9.11 0.19
C LEU A 541 28.14 9.31 -0.96
N SER A 542 29.32 8.72 -0.80
CA SER A 542 30.37 8.68 -1.81
C SER A 542 30.86 7.24 -1.98
N GLY A 543 31.41 6.92 -3.15
CA GLY A 543 31.91 5.58 -3.46
C GLY A 543 31.36 5.04 -4.78
N GLY A 544 31.41 3.72 -4.93
CA GLY A 544 30.93 3.02 -6.13
C GLY A 544 29.42 2.81 -6.16
N LYS A 545 28.97 1.70 -6.74
CA LYS A 545 27.56 1.33 -6.78
C LYS A 545 27.12 0.65 -5.47
N LEU A 546 25.88 0.91 -5.06
CA LEU A 546 25.22 0.32 -3.89
C LEU A 546 24.07 -0.59 -4.33
N LYS A 547 23.96 -1.76 -3.73
CA LYS A 547 22.72 -2.55 -3.81
C LYS A 547 21.67 -1.93 -2.87
N MET A 548 20.56 -1.51 -3.44
CA MET A 548 19.43 -0.93 -2.71
C MET A 548 18.17 -1.75 -2.98
N TYR A 549 17.18 -1.65 -2.10
CA TYR A 549 16.03 -2.55 -2.09
C TYR A 549 14.73 -1.81 -1.85
N ASP A 550 13.61 -2.41 -2.25
CA ASP A 550 12.29 -1.82 -2.08
C ASP A 550 11.18 -2.87 -2.02
N LEU A 551 10.00 -2.47 -1.53
CA LEU A 551 8.81 -3.30 -1.40
C LEU A 551 7.60 -2.63 -2.06
N THR A 552 6.92 -3.35 -2.96
CA THR A 552 5.57 -2.93 -3.38
C THR A 552 4.55 -3.45 -2.37
N VAL A 553 3.79 -2.54 -1.75
CA VAL A 553 2.86 -2.85 -0.68
C VAL A 553 1.44 -2.44 -1.07
N GLU A 554 0.51 -3.39 -0.97
CA GLU A 554 -0.88 -3.24 -1.38
C GLU A 554 -1.61 -2.15 -0.58
N GLY A 555 -2.29 -1.24 -1.29
CA GLY A 555 -3.20 -0.23 -0.73
C GLY A 555 -2.50 0.96 -0.09
N SER A 556 -1.48 0.74 0.74
CA SER A 556 -0.78 1.79 1.48
C SER A 556 0.36 2.44 0.70
N GLU A 557 0.95 1.75 -0.29
CA GLU A 557 2.12 2.21 -1.06
C GLU A 557 3.30 2.69 -0.18
N THR A 558 3.32 2.27 1.09
CA THR A 558 4.32 2.64 2.10
C THR A 558 4.76 1.41 2.88
N TYR A 559 5.93 1.51 3.49
CA TYR A 559 6.40 0.60 4.51
C TYR A 559 7.33 1.31 5.49
N ALA A 560 7.57 0.67 6.62
CA ALA A 560 8.47 1.16 7.66
C ALA A 560 9.89 0.63 7.40
N ALA A 561 10.85 1.54 7.30
CA ALA A 561 12.25 1.22 7.07
C ALA A 561 13.19 2.08 7.94
N GLY A 562 14.35 1.55 8.30
CA GLY A 562 15.39 2.33 8.97
C GLY A 562 16.32 1.52 9.85
N ARG A 563 17.30 2.20 10.44
CA ARG A 563 18.25 1.71 11.42
C ARG A 563 18.00 2.39 12.75
N TRP A 564 18.19 1.61 13.82
CA TRP A 564 17.87 1.99 15.20
C TRP A 564 16.40 2.35 15.47
N GLY A 565 15.57 2.41 14.44
CA GLY A 565 14.15 2.64 14.48
C GLY A 565 13.65 2.78 13.03
N PHE A 566 12.35 2.97 12.89
CA PHE A 566 11.70 3.06 11.60
C PHE A 566 11.20 4.48 11.35
N THR A 567 11.26 4.89 10.10
CA THR A 567 10.43 5.96 9.53
C THR A 567 9.53 5.34 8.46
N ILE A 568 8.41 6.00 8.16
CA ILE A 568 7.57 5.58 7.04
C ILE A 568 8.17 6.12 5.74
N VAL A 569 8.35 5.22 4.79
CA VAL A 569 8.86 5.49 3.47
C VAL A 569 7.83 5.07 2.42
N HIS A 570 7.79 5.72 1.25
CA HIS A 570 6.72 5.57 0.25
C HIS A 570 7.26 5.10 -1.12
N ASN A 571 6.41 4.47 -1.93
CA ASN A 571 6.68 4.11 -3.33
C ASN A 571 6.57 5.33 -4.29
N THR A 572 7.14 5.27 -5.49
CA THR A 572 7.25 6.44 -6.39
C THR A 572 5.96 6.83 -7.16
N GLY A 573 5.82 8.14 -7.47
CA GLY A 573 4.86 8.71 -8.44
C GLY A 573 5.15 10.17 -8.89
N PHE A 574 4.34 10.78 -9.77
CA PHE A 574 4.67 12.02 -10.54
C PHE A 574 3.68 13.18 -10.35
N SER A 575 4.16 14.43 -10.20
CA SER A 575 3.31 15.64 -10.04
C SER A 575 3.49 16.65 -11.17
N PHE A 576 2.39 16.92 -11.91
CA PHE A 576 2.35 17.82 -13.07
C PHE A 576 1.77 19.21 -12.74
N SER A 577 1.51 19.50 -11.46
CA SER A 577 0.80 20.70 -11.01
C SER A 577 1.53 22.02 -11.27
N ARG A 578 2.81 21.97 -11.66
CA ARG A 578 3.63 23.14 -11.97
C ARG A 578 3.63 23.52 -13.44
N LEU A 579 3.08 22.68 -14.33
CA LEU A 579 3.03 22.98 -15.76
C LEU A 579 1.93 23.98 -16.06
N ARG A 580 2.25 24.97 -16.90
CA ARG A 580 1.28 25.97 -17.35
C ARG A 580 0.13 25.32 -18.17
N PRO A 581 -1.09 25.87 -18.11
CA PRO A 581 -2.26 25.28 -18.75
C PRO A 581 -2.17 25.33 -20.28
N ARG A 582 -2.95 24.48 -20.95
CA ARG A 582 -3.01 24.47 -22.42
C ARG A 582 -3.51 25.82 -22.93
N GLY A 583 -2.83 26.38 -23.92
CA GLY A 583 -3.17 27.69 -24.49
C GLY A 583 -2.44 28.86 -23.85
N ASP A 584 -1.73 28.66 -22.74
CA ASP A 584 -0.96 29.74 -22.10
C ASP A 584 0.24 30.17 -22.95
N VAL A 585 0.58 31.45 -22.91
CA VAL A 585 1.58 32.04 -23.81
C VAL A 585 2.99 31.70 -23.31
N VAL A 586 3.81 31.12 -24.19
CA VAL A 586 5.21 30.80 -23.90
C VAL A 586 6.09 31.97 -24.33
N ALA A 587 6.45 32.83 -23.37
CA ALA A 587 7.19 34.07 -23.61
C ALA A 587 8.49 33.90 -24.43
N SER A 588 9.17 32.76 -24.31
CA SER A 588 10.43 32.48 -25.03
C SER A 588 10.26 32.09 -26.50
N THR A 589 9.09 31.56 -26.89
CA THR A 589 8.84 31.05 -28.25
C THR A 589 7.68 31.74 -28.96
N MET A 590 6.93 32.61 -28.25
CA MET A 590 5.70 33.25 -28.73
C MET A 590 4.61 32.25 -29.16
N GLY A 591 4.75 30.98 -28.79
CA GLY A 591 3.77 29.91 -29.02
C GLY A 591 2.81 29.73 -27.84
N VAL A 592 1.94 28.72 -27.95
CA VAL A 592 1.00 28.33 -26.89
C VAL A 592 1.39 27.00 -26.27
N ALA A 593 1.26 26.90 -24.95
CA ALA A 593 1.56 25.69 -24.21
C ALA A 593 0.58 24.55 -24.54
N SER A 594 1.08 23.33 -24.56
CA SER A 594 0.26 22.13 -24.81
C SER A 594 -0.50 21.64 -23.55
N GLY A 595 -0.14 22.17 -22.38
CA GLY A 595 -0.77 21.90 -21.08
C GLY A 595 -0.28 20.62 -20.40
N PRO A 596 -0.66 20.39 -19.13
CA PRO A 596 -0.21 19.22 -18.37
C PRO A 596 -0.65 17.88 -19.00
N VAL A 597 -1.81 17.83 -19.64
CA VAL A 597 -2.39 16.59 -20.22
C VAL A 597 -1.52 16.02 -21.36
N SER A 598 -0.90 16.86 -22.19
CA SER A 598 -0.03 16.40 -23.29
C SER A 598 1.21 15.69 -22.75
N PHE A 599 1.83 16.23 -21.69
CA PHE A 599 2.99 15.64 -21.06
C PHE A 599 2.64 14.43 -20.19
N MET A 600 1.48 14.41 -19.53
CA MET A 600 0.97 13.21 -18.88
C MET A 600 0.85 12.04 -19.85
N ARG A 601 0.37 12.27 -21.09
CA ARG A 601 0.33 11.23 -22.15
C ARG A 601 1.72 10.77 -22.56
N ILE A 602 2.71 11.66 -22.65
CA ILE A 602 4.10 11.30 -22.96
C ILE A 602 4.70 10.44 -21.84
N PHE A 603 4.48 10.82 -20.58
CA PHE A 603 4.92 10.03 -19.42
C PHE A 603 4.24 8.66 -19.40
N ASP A 604 2.92 8.60 -19.65
CA ASP A 604 2.15 7.35 -19.72
C ASP A 604 2.70 6.40 -20.80
N VAL A 605 2.80 6.86 -22.05
CA VAL A 605 3.37 6.10 -23.18
C VAL A 605 4.81 5.66 -22.89
N ALA A 606 5.64 6.55 -22.37
CA ALA A 606 7.01 6.21 -22.01
C ALA A 606 7.07 5.16 -20.88
N THR A 607 6.18 5.22 -19.89
CA THR A 607 6.09 4.17 -18.87
C THR A 607 5.56 2.85 -19.42
N GLU A 608 4.64 2.83 -20.38
CA GLU A 608 4.20 1.59 -21.05
C GLU A 608 5.36 0.94 -21.80
N VAL A 609 6.16 1.74 -22.54
CA VAL A 609 7.33 1.25 -23.28
C VAL A 609 8.40 0.71 -22.33
N ILE A 610 8.67 1.39 -21.22
CA ILE A 610 9.73 1.00 -20.28
C ILE A 610 9.33 -0.20 -19.41
N LYS A 611 8.04 -0.41 -19.14
CA LYS A 611 7.53 -1.61 -18.44
C LYS A 611 7.72 -2.92 -19.23
N GLN A 612 7.98 -2.85 -20.54
CA GLN A 612 8.20 -4.02 -21.40
C GLN A 612 9.68 -4.43 -21.53
N GLY A 613 10.59 -3.82 -20.74
CA GLY A 613 12.02 -4.13 -20.73
C GLY A 613 12.43 -5.07 -19.60
#